data_AF-A0A8S2G9C0-F1
#
_entry.id   AF-A0A8S2G9C0-F1
#
_cell.length_a   1.000
_cell.length_b   1.000
_cell.length_c   1.000
_cell.angle_alpha   90.00
_cell.angle_beta   90.00
_cell.angle_gamma   90.00
#
_symmetry.space_group_name_H-M   'P 1'
#
loop_
_entity.id
_entity.type
_entity.pdbx_description
1 polymer ?
#
loop_
_entity_poly.entity_id
_entity_poly.type
_entity_poly.pdbx_seq_one_letter_code
_entity_poly.pdbx_strand_id
1 'polypeptide(L)'
;IKSQFHAFKQARMNATNNNNTATLQIDWPESYALKQAREEKSAYYYEQKISLGTGYVWSQKESYGFGCLSDDCNHMGEAAWASLLPLLKTLVNKNDIKYLNIISDSPVSQYRNKTIMFLVAQFVKQNRVEIKWIYLESGHGKGAADGVGAVIKRAMNEAVS
;
A
#
# COMPACT_ATOMS: atom_id res chain seq x y z
N ILE A 1 -13.49 5.82 -17.60
CA ILE A 1 -12.76 6.88 -16.85
C ILE A 1 -13.62 7.67 -15.84
N LYS A 2 -14.68 8.40 -16.23
CA LYS A 2 -15.48 9.24 -15.27
C LYS A 2 -16.06 8.49 -14.05
N SER A 3 -16.42 7.21 -14.19
CA SER A 3 -17.01 6.39 -13.12
C SER A 3 -16.00 5.95 -12.04
N GLN A 4 -14.76 5.62 -12.42
CA GLN A 4 -13.74 5.11 -11.49
C GLN A 4 -13.22 6.22 -10.58
N PHE A 5 -12.94 7.40 -11.15
CA PHE A 5 -12.54 8.58 -10.36
C PHE A 5 -13.66 9.04 -9.40
N HIS A 6 -14.92 8.93 -9.84
CA HIS A 6 -16.06 9.20 -8.97
C HIS A 6 -16.15 8.20 -7.82
N ALA A 7 -15.96 6.90 -8.08
CA ALA A 7 -15.94 5.87 -7.05
C ALA A 7 -14.80 6.09 -6.04
N PHE A 8 -13.61 6.49 -6.52
CA PHE A 8 -12.48 6.88 -5.67
C PHE A 8 -12.84 8.06 -4.75
N LYS A 9 -13.41 9.14 -5.30
CA LYS A 9 -13.80 10.32 -4.52
C LYS A 9 -14.88 9.98 -3.49
N GLN A 10 -15.89 9.19 -3.87
CA GLN A 10 -16.93 8.74 -2.95
C GLN A 10 -16.37 7.86 -1.82
N ALA A 11 -15.46 6.93 -2.13
CA ALA A 11 -14.85 6.06 -1.13
C ALA A 11 -14.10 6.88 -0.07
N ARG A 12 -13.35 7.90 -0.49
CA ARG A 12 -12.66 8.82 0.42
C ARG A 12 -13.63 9.60 1.30
N MET A 13 -14.64 10.21 0.70
CA MET A 13 -15.65 10.98 1.45
C MET A 13 -16.41 10.09 2.45
N ASN A 14 -16.76 8.87 2.07
CA ASN A 14 -17.44 7.94 2.96
C ASN A 14 -16.55 7.56 4.15
N ALA A 15 -15.26 7.27 3.90
CA ALA A 15 -14.32 6.93 4.97
C ALA A 15 -14.10 8.06 5.98
N THR A 16 -14.11 9.32 5.55
CA THR A 16 -13.98 10.46 6.47
C THR A 16 -15.26 10.78 7.25
N ASN A 17 -16.41 10.32 6.76
CA ASN A 17 -17.72 10.60 7.36
C ASN A 17 -18.27 9.45 8.23
N ASN A 18 -17.66 8.26 8.17
CA ASN A 18 -18.14 7.07 8.85
C ASN A 18 -17.00 6.42 9.68
N ASN A 19 -17.24 6.24 10.99
CA ASN A 19 -16.27 5.71 11.95
C ASN A 19 -15.80 4.28 11.66
N ASN A 20 -16.62 3.49 10.97
CA ASN A 20 -16.36 2.07 10.71
C ASN A 20 -15.89 1.83 9.26
N THR A 21 -15.61 2.90 8.52
CA THR A 21 -15.15 2.82 7.13
C THR A 21 -13.75 3.40 7.00
N ALA A 22 -12.88 2.67 6.30
CA ALA A 22 -11.58 3.17 5.88
C ALA A 22 -11.42 3.04 4.37
N THR A 23 -10.61 3.92 3.80
CA THR A 23 -10.22 3.88 2.40
C THR A 23 -8.70 3.91 2.33
N LEU A 24 -8.13 2.91 1.69
CA LEU A 24 -6.70 2.68 1.55
C LEU A 24 -6.33 2.84 0.08
N GLN A 25 -5.48 3.81 -0.26
CA GLN A 25 -4.81 3.85 -1.55
C GLN A 25 -3.42 3.26 -1.40
N ILE A 26 -3.09 2.28 -2.24
CA ILE A 26 -1.79 1.61 -2.27
C ILE A 26 -1.12 1.81 -3.63
N ASP A 27 0.20 1.92 -3.59
CA ASP A 27 1.07 1.84 -4.75
C ASP A 27 1.76 0.46 -4.81
N TRP A 28 2.33 0.13 -5.95
CA TRP A 28 3.06 -1.11 -6.14
C TRP A 28 4.42 -1.08 -5.41
N PRO A 29 4.81 -2.14 -4.67
CA PRO A 29 6.10 -2.16 -3.99
C PRO A 29 7.26 -2.22 -4.97
N GLU A 30 8.17 -1.25 -4.87
CA GLU A 30 9.37 -1.14 -5.69
C GLU A 30 10.62 -1.57 -4.92
N SER A 31 11.58 -2.16 -5.63
CA SER A 31 12.92 -2.40 -5.09
C SER A 31 13.67 -1.09 -4.91
N TYR A 32 14.05 -0.77 -3.68
CA TYR A 32 14.88 0.38 -3.32
C TYR A 32 16.26 -0.11 -2.86
N ALA A 33 17.32 0.35 -3.54
CA ALA A 33 18.69 0.05 -3.15
C ALA A 33 19.09 0.93 -1.96
N LEU A 34 19.50 0.30 -0.86
CA LEU A 34 20.00 0.98 0.32
C LEU A 34 21.40 1.52 0.04
N LYS A 35 21.59 2.82 0.25
CA LYS A 35 22.94 3.40 0.30
C LYS A 35 23.52 3.15 1.68
N GLN A 36 24.72 2.59 1.76
CA GLN A 36 25.44 2.41 3.01
C GLN A 36 26.24 3.69 3.33
N ALA A 37 26.17 4.16 4.58
CA ALA A 37 26.89 5.34 5.04
C ALA A 37 28.41 5.14 5.16
N ARG A 38 28.92 3.90 5.02
CA ARG A 38 30.34 3.56 5.14
C ARG A 38 30.80 2.78 3.91
N GLU A 39 31.76 3.33 3.17
CA GLU A 39 32.43 2.64 2.08
C GLU A 39 33.43 1.61 2.63
N GLU A 40 33.00 0.37 2.83
CA GLU A 40 33.94 -0.76 2.83
C GLU A 40 34.10 -1.26 1.38
N LYS A 41 35.34 -1.50 0.95
CA LYS A 41 35.70 -1.93 -0.42
C LYS A 41 35.01 -3.23 -0.89
N SER A 42 34.33 -3.95 0.00
CA SER A 42 33.50 -5.13 -0.26
C SER A 42 32.06 -4.80 -0.73
N ALA A 43 31.60 -3.55 -0.56
CA ALA A 43 30.25 -3.10 -0.93
C ALA A 43 29.98 -3.12 -2.45
N TYR A 44 31.03 -3.24 -3.27
CA TYR A 44 30.93 -3.32 -4.73
C TYR A 44 30.16 -4.57 -5.23
N TYR A 45 29.97 -5.59 -4.39
CA TYR A 45 29.36 -6.86 -4.78
C TYR A 45 27.98 -7.14 -4.17
N TYR A 46 27.53 -6.36 -3.18
CA TYR A 46 26.26 -6.59 -2.48
C TYR A 46 25.46 -5.30 -2.30
N GLU A 47 24.69 -4.92 -3.32
CA GLU A 47 23.60 -3.95 -3.15
C GLU A 47 22.48 -4.60 -2.31
N GLN A 48 22.34 -4.18 -1.06
CA GLN A 48 21.16 -4.55 -0.27
C GLN A 48 19.94 -3.78 -0.81
N LYS A 49 18.92 -4.52 -1.24
CA LYS A 49 17.66 -3.98 -1.73
C LYS A 49 16.55 -4.33 -0.75
N ILE A 50 15.62 -3.41 -0.59
CA ILE A 50 14.38 -3.63 0.14
C ILE A 50 13.20 -3.37 -0.79
N SER A 51 12.10 -4.06 -0.57
CA SER A 51 10.83 -3.75 -1.22
C SER A 51 10.09 -2.70 -0.38
N LEU A 52 9.78 -1.56 -1.00
CA LEU A 52 9.04 -0.44 -0.39
C LEU A 52 7.69 -0.29 -1.09
N GLY A 53 6.61 -0.65 -0.39
CA GLY A 53 5.25 -0.30 -0.78
C GLY A 53 4.79 0.93 -0.02
N THR A 54 4.13 1.87 -0.68
CA THR A 54 3.60 3.08 -0.02
C THR A 54 2.12 3.26 -0.26
N GLY A 55 1.51 4.07 0.58
CA GLY A 55 0.10 4.35 0.46
C GLY A 55 -0.40 5.40 1.41
N TYR A 56 -1.71 5.58 1.40
CA TYR A 56 -2.41 6.53 2.24
C TYR A 56 -3.73 5.94 2.75
N VAL A 57 -4.02 6.18 4.02
CA VAL A 57 -5.26 5.80 4.68
C VAL A 57 -6.11 7.05 4.90
N TRP A 58 -7.38 6.98 4.50
CA TRP A 58 -8.43 7.88 4.95
C TRP A 58 -9.35 7.13 5.91
N SER A 59 -9.61 7.72 7.07
CA SER A 59 -10.67 7.33 7.99
C SER A 59 -11.13 8.56 8.78
N GLN A 60 -12.29 8.46 9.43
CA GLN A 60 -12.80 9.54 10.28
C GLN A 60 -11.89 9.81 11.49
N LYS A 61 -11.31 8.75 12.08
CA LYS A 61 -10.46 8.88 13.27
C LYS A 61 -9.11 9.49 12.93
N GLU A 62 -8.48 8.99 11.87
CA GLU A 62 -7.15 9.41 11.47
C GLU A 62 -6.92 9.17 9.98
N SER A 63 -6.19 10.09 9.33
CA SER A 63 -5.73 9.94 7.96
C SER A 63 -4.22 10.11 7.91
N TYR A 64 -3.51 9.16 7.32
CA TYR A 64 -2.05 9.12 7.38
C TYR A 64 -1.44 8.42 6.16
N GLY A 65 -0.22 8.83 5.82
CA GLY A 65 0.64 8.12 4.89
C GLY A 65 1.37 6.98 5.58
N PHE A 66 1.66 5.90 4.87
CA PHE A 66 2.43 4.79 5.41
C PHE A 66 3.42 4.24 4.37
N GLY A 67 4.42 3.52 4.88
CA GLY A 67 5.31 2.66 4.11
C GLY A 67 5.32 1.25 4.69
N CYS A 68 5.28 0.25 3.83
CA CYS A 68 5.47 -1.15 4.12
C CYS A 68 6.84 -1.57 3.57
N LEU A 69 7.71 -2.05 4.45
CA LEU A 69 9.06 -2.48 4.12
C LEU A 69 9.16 -4.00 4.19
N SER A 70 9.89 -4.58 3.25
CA SER A 70 10.23 -6.01 3.23
C SER A 70 11.66 -6.17 2.74
N ASP A 71 12.41 -7.08 3.36
CA ASP A 71 13.72 -7.54 2.88
C ASP A 71 13.59 -8.52 1.70
N ASP A 72 12.45 -9.18 1.58
CA ASP A 72 12.09 -9.95 0.38
C ASP A 72 11.79 -9.00 -0.80
N CYS A 73 12.59 -9.13 -1.87
CA CYS A 73 12.42 -8.43 -3.14
C CYS A 73 11.53 -9.21 -4.13
N ASN A 74 10.79 -10.21 -3.66
CA ASN A 74 9.75 -10.85 -4.43
C ASN A 74 8.64 -9.83 -4.74
N HIS A 75 8.51 -9.49 -6.02
CA HIS A 75 7.47 -8.60 -6.53
C HIS A 75 6.26 -9.40 -7.04
N MET A 76 5.91 -10.52 -6.42
CA MET A 76 4.63 -11.17 -6.69
C MET A 76 3.53 -10.57 -5.82
N GLY A 77 2.28 -10.67 -6.27
CA GLY A 77 1.13 -10.09 -5.56
C GLY A 77 1.00 -10.58 -4.11
N GLU A 78 1.31 -11.84 -3.84
CA GLU A 78 1.29 -12.41 -2.49
C GLU A 78 2.29 -11.76 -1.53
N ALA A 79 3.48 -11.38 -2.02
CA ALA A 79 4.49 -10.70 -1.21
C ALA A 79 4.06 -9.25 -0.91
N ALA A 80 3.51 -8.56 -1.92
CA ALA A 80 2.91 -7.24 -1.74
C ALA A 80 1.72 -7.27 -0.75
N TRP A 81 0.89 -8.32 -0.82
CA TRP A 81 -0.19 -8.53 0.14
C TRP A 81 0.34 -8.80 1.55
N ALA A 82 1.36 -9.65 1.68
CA ALA A 82 1.96 -10.00 2.96
C ALA A 82 2.53 -8.77 3.68
N SER A 83 3.19 -7.86 2.95
CA SER A 83 3.72 -6.62 3.54
C SER A 83 2.62 -5.65 3.99
N LEU A 84 1.42 -5.72 3.40
CA LEU A 84 0.25 -4.93 3.80
C LEU A 84 -0.50 -5.53 5.00
N LEU A 85 -0.38 -6.83 5.28
CA LEU A 85 -1.15 -7.52 6.33
C LEU A 85 -1.08 -6.86 7.72
N PRO A 86 0.08 -6.38 8.22
CA PRO A 86 0.15 -5.70 9.52
C PRO A 86 -0.73 -4.44 9.59
N LEU A 87 -0.74 -3.65 8.51
CA LEU A 87 -1.57 -2.46 8.40
C LEU A 87 -3.06 -2.86 8.35
N LEU A 88 -3.41 -3.83 7.50
CA LEU A 88 -4.80 -4.30 7.36
C LEU A 88 -5.35 -4.82 8.69
N LYS A 89 -4.56 -5.61 9.43
CA LYS A 89 -4.93 -6.09 10.77
C LYS A 89 -5.10 -4.94 11.76
N THR A 90 -4.25 -3.92 11.70
CA THR A 90 -4.38 -2.73 12.55
C THR A 90 -5.68 -2.00 12.26
N LEU A 91 -5.99 -1.76 10.98
CA LEU A 91 -7.24 -1.10 10.59
C LEU A 91 -8.48 -1.88 11.05
N VAL A 92 -8.52 -3.19 10.84
CA VAL A 92 -9.71 -3.98 11.18
C VAL A 92 -9.83 -4.21 12.69
N ASN A 93 -8.74 -4.60 13.37
CA ASN A 93 -8.81 -5.04 14.76
C ASN A 93 -8.67 -3.89 15.75
N LYS A 94 -7.74 -2.95 15.50
CA LYS A 94 -7.47 -1.84 16.44
C LYS A 94 -8.42 -0.67 16.18
N ASN A 95 -8.74 -0.39 14.92
CA ASN A 95 -9.55 0.78 14.56
C ASN A 95 -11.04 0.43 14.40
N ASP A 96 -11.42 -0.85 14.55
CA ASP A 96 -12.78 -1.41 14.43
C ASP A 96 -13.45 -1.12 13.07
N ILE A 97 -12.65 -1.14 11.99
CA ILE A 97 -13.15 -0.93 10.64
C ILE A 97 -13.94 -2.15 10.16
N LYS A 98 -15.18 -1.92 9.72
CA LYS A 98 -16.07 -2.95 9.13
C LYS A 98 -16.11 -2.90 7.60
N TYR A 99 -15.85 -1.74 7.01
CA TYR A 99 -15.87 -1.52 5.57
C TYR A 99 -14.53 -0.93 5.11
N LEU A 100 -13.79 -1.67 4.28
CA LEU A 100 -12.50 -1.23 3.78
C LEU A 100 -12.56 -1.11 2.25
N ASN A 101 -12.32 0.09 1.75
CA ASN A 101 -12.08 0.30 0.32
C ASN A 101 -10.57 0.24 0.04
N ILE A 102 -10.14 -0.61 -0.88
CA ILE A 102 -8.74 -0.66 -1.35
C ILE A 102 -8.70 -0.06 -2.76
N ILE A 103 -7.77 0.85 -3.01
CA ILE A 103 -7.58 1.51 -4.30
C ILE A 103 -6.15 1.28 -4.76
N SER A 104 -5.99 0.82 -6.00
CA SER A 104 -4.68 0.64 -6.64
C SER A 104 -4.81 0.88 -8.14
N ASP A 105 -3.84 1.54 -8.77
CA ASP A 105 -3.60 1.34 -10.19
C ASP A 105 -2.81 0.05 -10.36
N SER A 106 -3.29 -0.89 -11.16
CA SER A 106 -2.58 -2.16 -11.25
C SER A 106 -2.83 -2.90 -12.55
N PRO A 107 -1.78 -3.17 -13.35
CA PRO A 107 -1.84 -4.15 -14.42
C PRO A 107 -2.17 -5.55 -13.87
N VAL A 108 -2.63 -6.43 -14.75
CA VAL A 108 -3.08 -7.80 -14.40
C VAL A 108 -1.98 -8.63 -13.73
N SER A 109 -0.71 -8.33 -14.00
CA SER A 109 0.45 -8.99 -13.40
C SER A 109 0.69 -8.64 -11.92
N GLN A 110 0.02 -7.62 -11.39
CA GLN A 110 0.25 -7.08 -10.04
C GLN A 110 -0.94 -7.38 -9.12
N TYR A 111 -1.68 -6.37 -8.63
CA TYR A 111 -2.80 -6.55 -7.70
C TYR A 111 -4.08 -7.11 -8.34
N ARG A 112 -4.17 -7.11 -9.67
CA ARG A 112 -5.35 -7.59 -10.40
C ARG A 112 -5.17 -9.04 -10.86
N ASN A 113 -5.01 -9.96 -9.89
CA ASN A 113 -4.81 -11.39 -10.16
C ASN A 113 -5.63 -12.30 -9.22
N LYS A 114 -5.76 -13.59 -9.58
CA LYS A 114 -6.54 -14.59 -8.84
C LYS A 114 -6.02 -14.86 -7.42
N THR A 115 -4.71 -14.78 -7.22
CA THR A 115 -4.05 -15.02 -5.93
C THR A 115 -4.44 -13.93 -4.94
N ILE A 116 -4.39 -12.66 -5.35
CA ILE A 116 -4.85 -11.53 -4.55
C ILE A 116 -6.33 -11.68 -4.20
N MET A 117 -7.19 -12.03 -5.15
CA MET A 117 -8.62 -12.24 -4.89
C MET A 117 -8.86 -13.33 -3.84
N PHE A 118 -8.12 -14.44 -3.93
CA PHE A 118 -8.19 -15.51 -2.94
C PHE A 118 -7.73 -15.03 -1.55
N LEU A 119 -6.61 -14.31 -1.47
CA LEU A 119 -6.06 -13.80 -0.22
C LEU A 119 -7.01 -12.78 0.45
N VAL A 120 -7.62 -11.89 -0.33
CA VAL A 120 -8.65 -10.95 0.14
C VAL A 120 -9.86 -11.70 0.68
N ALA A 121 -10.35 -12.72 -0.04
CA ALA A 121 -11.49 -13.51 0.41
C ALA A 121 -11.22 -14.25 1.73
N GLN A 122 -10.01 -14.79 1.91
CA GLN A 122 -9.59 -15.40 3.17
C GLN A 122 -9.56 -14.37 4.30
N PHE A 123 -9.00 -13.19 4.04
CA PHE A 123 -8.93 -12.11 5.02
C PHE A 123 -10.31 -11.61 5.45
N VAL A 124 -11.22 -11.41 4.50
CA VAL A 124 -12.64 -11.06 4.73
C VAL A 124 -13.30 -12.10 5.66
N LYS A 125 -13.14 -13.38 5.34
CA LYS A 125 -13.72 -14.48 6.11
C LYS A 125 -13.19 -14.53 7.55
N GLN A 126 -11.88 -14.33 7.72
CA GLN A 126 -11.22 -14.41 9.03
C GLN A 126 -11.56 -13.22 9.94
N ASN A 127 -11.68 -12.01 9.37
CA ASN A 127 -11.77 -10.79 10.17
C ASN A 127 -13.18 -10.17 10.17
N ARG A 128 -14.17 -10.80 9.50
CA ARG A 128 -15.57 -10.32 9.41
C ARG A 128 -15.66 -8.86 8.95
N VAL A 129 -14.86 -8.52 7.93
CA VAL A 129 -14.77 -7.19 7.31
C VAL A 129 -15.26 -7.28 5.87
N GLU A 130 -15.92 -6.25 5.37
CA GLU A 130 -16.27 -6.12 3.95
C GLU A 130 -15.16 -5.34 3.22
N ILE A 131 -14.64 -5.92 2.14
CA ILE A 131 -13.61 -5.27 1.32
C ILE A 131 -14.14 -4.99 -0.08
N LYS A 132 -14.01 -3.73 -0.51
CA LYS A 132 -14.24 -3.31 -1.90
C LYS A 132 -12.92 -2.86 -2.53
N TRP A 133 -12.48 -3.57 -3.57
CA TRP A 133 -11.29 -3.16 -4.33
C TRP A 133 -11.67 -2.36 -5.57
N ILE A 134 -11.17 -1.14 -5.68
CA ILE A 134 -11.36 -0.21 -6.80
C ILE A 134 -10.05 -0.14 -7.58
N TYR A 135 -10.06 -0.63 -8.82
CA TYR A 135 -8.89 -0.54 -9.69
C TYR A 135 -8.95 0.72 -10.56
N LEU A 136 -7.88 1.50 -10.53
CA LEU A 136 -7.69 2.65 -11.41
C LEU A 136 -6.99 2.23 -12.72
N GLU A 137 -7.16 3.03 -13.77
CA GLU A 137 -6.41 2.88 -15.02
C GLU A 137 -4.92 3.22 -14.81
N SER A 138 -4.05 2.44 -15.45
CA SER A 138 -2.59 2.62 -15.38
C SER A 138 -2.19 4.02 -15.84
N GLY A 139 -1.32 4.70 -15.08
CA GLY A 139 -0.79 6.02 -15.46
C GLY A 139 -1.70 7.21 -15.12
N HIS A 140 -2.86 6.98 -14.52
CA HIS A 140 -3.74 8.04 -13.98
C HIS A 140 -3.72 8.13 -12.44
N GLY A 141 -2.73 7.48 -11.81
CA GLY A 141 -2.67 7.22 -10.38
C GLY A 141 -1.88 8.20 -9.52
N LYS A 142 -1.25 9.27 -10.08
CA LYS A 142 -0.51 10.26 -9.26
C LYS A 142 -1.40 10.79 -8.14
N GLY A 143 -1.16 10.31 -6.93
CA GLY A 143 -2.05 10.45 -5.80
C GLY A 143 -1.27 10.59 -4.50
N ALA A 144 -1.98 10.39 -3.38
CA ALA A 144 -1.36 10.57 -2.07
C ALA A 144 -0.22 9.56 -1.82
N ALA A 145 -0.33 8.35 -2.39
CA ALA A 145 0.68 7.29 -2.25
C ALA A 145 2.05 7.68 -2.85
N ASP A 146 2.08 8.35 -4.00
CA ASP A 146 3.32 8.82 -4.63
C ASP A 146 4.01 9.89 -3.78
N GLY A 147 3.23 10.83 -3.23
CA GLY A 147 3.74 11.89 -2.36
C GLY A 147 4.37 11.32 -1.09
N VAL A 148 3.73 10.32 -0.49
CA VAL A 148 4.29 9.57 0.65
C VAL A 148 5.56 8.84 0.24
N GLY A 149 5.56 8.16 -0.91
CA GLY A 149 6.74 7.50 -1.46
C GLY A 149 7.92 8.43 -1.65
N ALA A 150 7.70 9.62 -2.21
CA ALA A 150 8.74 10.63 -2.40
C ALA A 150 9.33 11.11 -1.07
N VAL A 151 8.49 11.36 -0.06
CA VAL A 151 8.95 11.79 1.27
C VAL A 151 9.76 10.69 1.97
N ILE A 152 9.29 9.45 1.94
CA ILE A 152 10.01 8.30 2.54
C ILE A 152 11.36 8.10 1.84
N LYS A 153 11.38 8.07 0.50
CA LYS A 153 12.63 7.93 -0.28
C LYS A 153 13.60 9.07 0.01
N ARG A 154 13.12 10.30 0.22
CA ARG A 154 13.97 11.45 0.59
C ARG A 154 14.56 11.29 1.99
N ALA A 155 13.73 10.94 2.98
CA ALA A 155 14.19 10.72 4.36
C ALA A 155 15.22 9.59 4.45
N MET A 156 15.04 8.52 3.68
CA MET A 156 16.02 7.43 3.59
C MET A 156 17.36 7.90 3.03
N ASN A 157 17.35 8.75 2.01
CA ASN A 157 18.58 9.34 1.46
C ASN A 157 19.26 10.31 2.44
N GLU A 158 18.50 11.10 3.19
CA GLU A 158 19.03 12.03 4.20
C GLU A 158 19.62 11.30 5.42
N ALA A 159 19.08 10.13 5.78
CA ALA A 159 19.57 9.35 6.92
C ALA A 159 20.96 8.70 6.68
N VAL A 160 21.40 8.63 5.43
CA VAL A 160 22.63 7.96 4.99
C VAL A 160 23.65 8.92 4.38
N SER A 161 23.32 10.23 4.32
CA SER A 161 24.20 11.33 3.93
C SER A 161 24.91 11.93 5.13
#